data_AF-A0A380KYC4-F1
#
_entry.id   AF-A0A380KYC4-F1
#
_cell.length_a   1.000
_cell.length_b   1.000
_cell.length_c   1.000
_cell.angle_alpha   90.00
_cell.angle_beta   90.00
_cell.angle_gamma   90.00
#
_symmetry.space_group_name_H-M   'P 1'
#
loop_
_entity.id
_entity.type
_entity.pdbx_description
1 polymer ?
#
loop_
_entity_poly.entity_id
_entity_poly.type
_entity_poly.pdbx_seq_one_letter_code
_entity_poly.pdbx_strand_id
1 'polypeptide(L)' 'MKKLEAGGHIRVLSPSSSIERIGGFEANLAAKEKLENLGFQVSFSEHYFENDVLNSASIES' A
#
# COMPACT_ATOMS: atom_id res chain seq x y z
N MET A 1 0.57 23.24 -2.13
CA MET A 1 0.63 21.76 -2.36
C MET A 1 1.04 21.51 -3.80
N LYS A 2 2.01 20.63 -4.04
CA LYS A 2 2.38 20.19 -5.38
C LYS A 2 1.40 19.12 -5.84
N LYS A 3 0.90 19.21 -7.09
CA LYS A 3 0.06 18.17 -7.68
C LYS A 3 0.92 16.97 -8.10
N LEU A 4 0.32 15.79 -8.11
CA LEU A 4 0.93 14.59 -8.66
C LEU A 4 0.78 14.64 -10.19
N GLU A 5 1.85 14.25 -10.87
CA GLU A 5 1.93 14.16 -12.32
C GLU A 5 2.19 12.70 -12.71
N ALA A 6 1.92 12.34 -13.97
CA ALA A 6 2.34 11.06 -14.51
C ALA A 6 3.87 10.87 -14.35
N GLY A 7 4.29 9.65 -14.05
CA GLY A 7 5.65 9.32 -13.61
C GLY A 7 5.90 9.58 -12.11
N GLY A 8 4.93 10.16 -11.40
CA GLY A 8 4.99 10.35 -9.95
C GLY A 8 5.00 9.03 -9.18
N HIS A 9 5.57 9.05 -7.98
CA HIS A 9 5.72 7.87 -7.12
C HIS A 9 4.72 7.91 -5.96
N ILE A 10 4.00 6.82 -5.77
CA ILE A 10 3.05 6.59 -4.66
C ILE A 10 3.61 5.46 -3.79
N ARG A 11 3.92 5.77 -2.53
CA ARG A 11 4.25 4.78 -1.50
C ARG A 11 2.98 4.46 -0.72
N VAL A 12 2.58 3.20 -0.72
CA VAL A 12 1.44 2.69 0.05
C VAL A 12 1.93 2.15 1.39
N LEU A 13 1.20 2.46 2.46
CA LEU A 13 1.49 2.04 3.82
C LEU A 13 0.21 1.53 4.50
N SER A 14 0.37 0.73 5.56
CA SER A 14 -0.73 0.17 6.37
C SER A 14 -0.65 0.64 7.83
N PRO A 15 -0.76 1.95 8.13
CA PRO A 15 -0.51 2.50 9.48
C PRO A 15 -1.64 2.26 10.49
N SER A 16 -2.66 1.48 10.09
CA SER A 16 -3.81 1.14 10.92
C SER A 16 -4.16 -0.31 10.64
N SER A 17 -5.19 -0.60 9.85
CA SER A 17 -5.45 -1.99 9.45
C SER A 17 -4.37 -2.49 8.47
N SER A 18 -3.92 -3.73 8.71
CA SER A 18 -3.03 -4.44 7.80
C SER A 18 -3.73 -4.76 6.47
N ILE A 19 -2.91 -4.98 5.44
CA ILE A 19 -3.36 -5.41 4.12
C ILE A 19 -4.10 -6.75 4.16
N GLU A 20 -3.78 -7.61 5.12
CA GLU A 20 -4.44 -8.91 5.33
C GLU A 20 -5.95 -8.76 5.55
N ARG A 21 -6.40 -7.63 6.12
CA ARG A 21 -7.83 -7.36 6.37
C ARG A 21 -8.67 -7.27 5.09
N ILE A 22 -8.05 -6.95 3.95
CA ILE A 22 -8.72 -6.88 2.64
C ILE A 22 -8.37 -8.07 1.74
N GLY A 23 -7.82 -9.15 2.29
CA GLY A 23 -7.45 -10.36 1.55
C GLY A 23 -6.01 -10.40 1.06
N GLY A 24 -5.13 -9.57 1.63
CA GLY A 24 -3.69 -9.58 1.35
C GLY A 24 -3.32 -8.95 0.01
N PHE A 25 -2.05 -9.11 -0.39
CA PHE A 25 -1.49 -8.47 -1.59
C PHE A 25 -2.25 -8.84 -2.87
N GLU A 26 -2.50 -10.14 -3.06
CA GLU A 26 -3.09 -10.67 -4.29
C GLU A 26 -4.50 -10.12 -4.52
N ALA A 27 -5.30 -10.01 -3.45
CA ALA A 27 -6.63 -9.40 -3.51
C ALA A 27 -6.56 -7.89 -3.87
N ASN A 28 -5.45 -7.22 -3.55
CA ASN A 28 -5.24 -5.80 -3.80
C ASN A 28 -4.42 -5.53 -5.09
N LEU A 29 -3.99 -6.56 -5.83
CA LEU A 29 -3.15 -6.41 -7.02
C LEU A 29 -3.80 -5.50 -8.07
N ALA A 30 -5.12 -5.63 -8.26
CA ALA A 30 -5.87 -4.79 -9.20
C ALA A 30 -5.79 -3.28 -8.86
N ALA A 31 -5.64 -2.91 -7.59
CA ALA A 31 -5.48 -1.52 -7.20
C ALA A 31 -4.09 -0.98 -7.61
N LYS A 32 -3.04 -1.79 -7.42
CA LYS A 32 -1.68 -1.48 -7.88
C LYS A 32 -1.67 -1.27 -9.39
N GLU A 33 -2.17 -2.23 -10.15
CA GLU A 33 -2.20 -2.17 -11.61
C GLU A 33 -2.98 -0.96 -12.11
N LYS A 34 -4.10 -0.62 -11.48
CA LYS A 34 -4.89 0.55 -11.85
C LYS A 34 -4.13 1.87 -11.66
N LEU A 35 -3.36 2.00 -10.58
CA LEU A 35 -2.51 3.17 -10.35
C LEU A 35 -1.33 3.22 -11.33
N GLU A 36 -0.71 2.09 -11.63
CA GLU A 36 0.38 2.01 -12.61
C GLU A 36 -0.10 2.33 -14.03
N ASN A 37 -1.30 1.89 -14.41
CA ASN A 37 -1.93 2.22 -15.69
C ASN A 37 -2.28 3.72 -15.84
N LEU A 38 -2.41 4.45 -14.72
CA LEU A 38 -2.53 5.92 -14.73
C LEU A 38 -1.16 6.63 -14.86
N GLY A 39 -0.08 5.87 -14.97
CA GLY A 39 1.28 6.35 -15.15
C GLY A 39 2.05 6.56 -13.85
N PHE A 40 1.56 6.07 -12.70
CA PHE A 40 2.29 6.20 -11.43
C PHE A 40 3.23 5.02 -11.19
N GLN A 41 4.33 5.27 -10.50
CA GLN A 41 5.13 4.21 -9.89
C GLN A 41 4.52 3.90 -8.52
N VAL A 42 4.29 2.62 -8.21
CA VAL A 42 3.73 2.20 -6.92
C VAL A 42 4.74 1.34 -6.17
N SER A 43 4.96 1.66 -4.91
CA SER A 43 5.73 0.82 -3.99
C SER A 43 5.04 0.69 -2.64
N PHE A 44 5.50 -0.27 -1.86
CA PHE A 44 4.96 -0.60 -0.55
C PHE A 44 6.01 -0.32 0.53
N SER A 45 5.58 -0.01 1.75
CA SER A 45 6.49 0.13 2.89
C SER A 45 7.17 -1.21 3.21
N GLU A 46 8.31 -1.15 3.91
CA GLU A 46 9.07 -2.35 4.31
C GLU A 46 8.19 -3.33 5.13
N HIS A 47 7.41 -2.79 6.07
CA HIS A 47 6.52 -3.55 6.96
C HIS A 47 5.10 -3.69 6.42
N TYR A 48 4.89 -3.56 5.10
CA TYR A 48 3.53 -3.54 4.53
C TYR A 48 2.71 -4.82 4.80
N PHE A 49 3.40 -5.96 4.92
CA PHE A 49 2.79 -7.27 5.21
C PHE A 49 2.79 -7.64 6.68
N GLU A 50 3.27 -6.74 7.57
CA GLU A 50 3.20 -7.01 8.99
C GLU A 50 1.74 -7.04 9.45
N ASN A 51 1.41 -8.03 10.29
CA ASN A 51 0.07 -8.25 10.77
C ASN A 51 0.11 -8.94 12.14
N ASP A 52 -0.62 -8.40 13.10
CA ASP A 52 -0.79 -8.94 14.44
C ASP A 52 -2.20 -9.53 14.66
N VAL A 53 -2.48 -9.97 15.89
CA VAL A 53 -3.77 -10.55 16.29
C VAL A 53 -4.94 -9.57 16.23
N LEU A 54 -4.67 -8.26 16.13
CA LEU A 54 -5.67 -7.20 15.98
C LEU A 54 -5.88 -6.81 14.51
N ASN A 55 -5.24 -7.50 13.56
CA ASN A 55 -5.19 -7.17 12.14
C ASN A 55 -4.57 -5.79 11.87
N SER A 56 -3.54 -5.44 12.64
CA SER A 56 -2.75 -4.20 12.57
C SER A 56 -1.26 -4.54 12.52
N ALA A 57 -0.38 -3.54 12.56
CA ALA A 57 1.06 -3.71 12.80
C ALA A 57 1.50 -2.89 14.03
N SER A 58 2.70 -3.17 14.54
CA SER A 58 3.32 -2.34 15.59
C SER A 58 3.60 -0.92 15.09
N ILE A 59 3.63 0.05 16.03
CA ILE A 59 4.04 1.43 15.72
C ILE A 59 5.57 1.53 15.56
N GLU A 60 6.32 0.61 16.16
CA GLU A 60 7.79 0.60 16.07
C GLU A 60 8.33 0.09 14.73
N SER A 61 7.43 -0.41 13.88
CA SER A 61 7.69 -0.86 12.50
C SER A 61 7.82 0.31 11.53
#